data_AF-A0A5K1IIF3-F1
#
_entry.id   AF-A0A5K1IIF3-F1
#
_cell.length_a   1.000
_cell.length_b   1.000
_cell.length_c   1.000
_cell.angle_alpha   90.00
_cell.angle_beta   90.00
_cell.angle_gamma   90.00
#
_symmetry.space_group_name_H-M   'P 1'
#
loop_
_entity.id
_entity.type
_entity.pdbx_description
1 polymer ?
#
loop_
_entity_poly.entity_id
_entity_poly.type
_entity_poly.pdbx_seq_one_letter_code
_entity_poly.pdbx_strand_id
1 'polypeptide(L)'
;MLWPLAWAALCIVAVCVGVAARMSYSDSSSDARSFTNLAYVVAPYSIDDLERLGTGLDSPSIDELGREADLVVLGSIGDTREYVHKSLLTDFHIKRVIKGSPSEDGSSIKVFEPIGIYKGPDGKVLVPGDAYMFGGVPMRPEIEYVLFLERVADSVGIDGYILSGSPYSKVPVSDNVAYRVNEPGEYGLPLGEYADCDIVVADERSLENYECAQQAILDFVGE
;
A
#
# COMPACT_ATOMS: atom_id res chain seq x y z
N MET A 1 25.95 50.08 8.96
CA MET A 1 24.48 49.95 8.85
C MET A 1 23.99 48.72 8.08
N LEU A 2 24.86 47.85 7.54
CA LEU A 2 24.44 46.69 6.73
C LEU A 2 24.17 45.40 7.53
N TRP A 3 24.67 45.32 8.77
CA TRP A 3 24.57 44.13 9.63
C TRP A 3 23.11 43.74 9.99
N PRO A 4 22.20 44.67 10.36
CA PRO A 4 20.81 44.32 10.68
C PRO A 4 20.03 43.82 9.46
N LEU A 5 20.35 44.34 8.27
CA LEU A 5 19.73 43.94 7.01
C LEU A 5 20.14 42.51 6.61
N ALA A 6 21.39 42.13 6.88
CA ALA A 6 21.87 40.76 6.63
C ALA A 6 21.16 39.74 7.53
N TRP A 7 20.96 40.05 8.81
CA TRP A 7 20.22 39.18 9.74
C TRP A 7 18.74 39.07 9.39
N ALA A 8 18.09 40.19 9.02
CA ALA A 8 16.71 40.18 8.57
C ALA A 8 16.53 39.30 7.31
N ALA A 9 17.45 39.40 6.34
CA ALA A 9 17.43 38.56 5.15
C ALA A 9 17.61 37.07 5.49
N LEU A 10 18.51 36.73 6.41
CA LEU A 10 18.75 35.35 6.83
C LEU A 10 17.53 34.74 7.56
N CYS A 11 16.84 35.52 8.39
CA CYS A 11 15.58 35.11 9.01
C CYS A 11 14.47 34.88 7.99
N ILE A 12 14.35 35.77 6.98
CA ILE A 12 13.37 35.59 5.91
C ILE A 12 13.66 34.30 5.12
N VAL A 13 14.92 34.05 4.75
CA VAL A 13 15.31 32.81 4.05
C VAL A 13 15.01 31.58 4.90
N ALA A 14 15.34 31.59 6.20
CA ALA A 14 15.05 30.47 7.09
C ALA A 14 13.53 30.21 7.21
N VAL A 15 12.72 31.27 7.30
CA VAL A 15 11.26 31.15 7.30
C VAL A 15 10.75 30.63 5.96
N CYS A 16 11.25 31.13 4.82
CA CYS A 16 10.88 30.64 3.50
C CYS A 16 11.26 29.17 3.29
N VAL A 17 12.44 28.75 3.75
CA VAL A 17 12.87 27.34 3.72
C VAL A 17 12.00 26.49 4.64
N GLY A 18 11.68 26.98 5.85
CA GLY A 18 10.78 26.29 6.77
C GLY A 18 9.35 26.15 6.25
N VAL A 19 8.83 27.18 5.58
CA VAL A 19 7.52 27.16 4.92
C VAL A 19 7.55 26.24 3.69
N ALA A 20 8.58 26.30 2.85
CA ALA A 20 8.72 25.42 1.69
C ALA A 20 8.88 23.95 2.11
N ALA A 21 9.67 23.68 3.16
CA ALA A 21 9.78 22.36 3.76
C ALA A 21 8.42 21.89 4.31
N ARG A 22 7.71 22.74 5.08
CA ARG A 22 6.38 22.42 5.61
C ARG A 22 5.33 22.21 4.53
N MET A 23 5.38 22.94 3.41
CA MET A 23 4.50 22.73 2.25
C MET A 23 4.86 21.45 1.50
N SER A 24 6.14 21.08 1.44
CA SER A 24 6.55 19.76 0.94
C SER A 24 6.07 18.63 1.84
N TYR A 25 5.94 18.87 3.15
CA TYR A 25 5.31 17.95 4.09
C TYR A 25 3.78 18.04 4.08
N SER A 26 3.14 19.12 3.62
CA SER A 26 1.67 19.21 3.63
C SER A 26 0.97 18.25 2.68
N ASP A 27 1.72 17.64 1.75
CA ASP A 27 1.21 16.48 1.00
C ASP A 27 0.89 15.31 1.96
N SER A 28 1.48 15.24 3.16
CA SER A 28 1.32 14.17 4.17
C SER A 28 0.13 14.33 5.12
N SER A 29 -0.93 15.06 4.74
CA SER A 29 -2.18 15.10 5.52
C SER A 29 -3.43 15.33 4.67
N SER A 30 -3.34 15.13 3.36
CA SER A 30 -4.51 15.24 2.49
C SER A 30 -5.41 14.02 2.60
N ASP A 31 -6.72 14.25 2.48
CA ASP A 31 -7.71 13.19 2.25
C ASP A 31 -7.31 12.38 1.01
N ALA A 32 -7.17 11.07 1.17
CA ALA A 32 -6.80 10.15 0.09
C ALA A 32 -7.74 10.22 -1.12
N ARG A 33 -9.01 10.61 -0.91
CA ARG A 33 -9.99 10.81 -1.99
C ARG A 33 -9.55 11.89 -2.98
N SER A 34 -8.66 12.79 -2.59
CA SER A 34 -8.10 13.81 -3.49
C SER A 34 -7.20 13.22 -4.58
N PHE A 35 -6.80 11.95 -4.47
CA PHE A 35 -5.89 11.30 -5.43
C PHE A 35 -6.57 10.38 -6.43
N THR A 36 -7.89 10.22 -6.36
CA THR A 36 -8.67 9.37 -7.28
C THR A 36 -8.39 9.70 -8.75
N ASN A 37 -8.06 10.96 -9.06
CA ASN A 37 -7.77 11.42 -10.43
C ASN A 37 -6.29 11.36 -10.82
N LEU A 38 -5.39 10.97 -9.91
CA LEU A 38 -3.97 10.81 -10.23
C LEU A 38 -3.76 9.48 -10.94
N ALA A 39 -2.86 9.49 -11.93
CA ALA A 39 -2.41 8.28 -12.60
C ALA A 39 -1.84 7.30 -11.57
N TYR A 40 -2.24 6.04 -11.64
CA TYR A 40 -1.76 4.97 -10.79
C TYR A 40 -0.87 4.04 -11.61
N VAL A 41 0.35 3.80 -11.13
CA VAL A 41 1.24 2.82 -11.76
C VAL A 41 0.76 1.44 -11.35
N VAL A 42 0.25 0.71 -12.32
CA VAL A 42 0.02 -0.73 -12.22
C VAL A 42 1.09 -1.40 -13.04
N ALA A 43 1.92 -2.22 -12.39
CA ALA A 43 2.91 -3.06 -13.05
C ALA A 43 2.45 -4.52 -12.92
N PRO A 44 1.59 -5.01 -13.83
CA PRO A 44 1.25 -6.42 -13.85
C PRO A 44 2.46 -7.16 -14.43
N TYR A 45 3.30 -7.73 -13.56
CA TYR A 45 4.39 -8.60 -14.01
C TYR A 45 3.81 -9.98 -14.36
N SER A 46 4.19 -10.51 -15.52
CA SER A 46 3.89 -11.93 -15.83
C SER A 46 4.67 -12.83 -14.89
N ILE A 47 4.20 -14.06 -14.66
CA ILE A 47 4.96 -15.02 -13.84
C ILE A 47 6.38 -15.25 -14.39
N ASP A 48 6.54 -15.25 -15.71
CA ASP A 48 7.86 -15.42 -16.34
C ASP A 48 8.76 -14.18 -16.09
N ASP A 49 8.18 -12.97 -16.01
CA ASP A 49 8.91 -11.76 -15.63
C ASP A 49 9.27 -11.76 -14.14
N LEU A 50 8.39 -12.31 -13.29
CA LEU A 50 8.67 -12.53 -11.87
C LEU A 50 9.81 -13.51 -11.65
N GLU A 51 9.80 -14.64 -12.35
CA GLU A 51 10.88 -15.62 -12.31
C GLU A 51 12.21 -15.04 -12.83
N ARG A 52 12.15 -14.13 -13.82
CA ARG A 52 13.33 -13.46 -14.38
C ARG A 52 13.89 -12.35 -13.50
N LEU A 53 13.03 -11.58 -12.84
CA LEU A 53 13.41 -10.68 -11.74
C LEU A 53 13.85 -11.50 -10.50
N GLY A 54 13.44 -12.78 -10.46
CA GLY A 54 13.56 -13.78 -9.41
C GLY A 54 14.87 -14.58 -9.33
N THR A 55 16.02 -13.99 -9.65
CA THR A 55 17.20 -14.30 -8.81
C THR A 55 17.17 -13.54 -7.48
N GLY A 56 16.16 -12.69 -7.24
CA GLY A 56 15.99 -11.90 -6.01
C GLY A 56 14.58 -11.80 -5.44
N LEU A 57 13.60 -12.54 -5.95
CA LEU A 57 12.25 -12.65 -5.38
C LEU A 57 12.02 -14.10 -4.95
N ASP A 58 12.75 -14.54 -3.92
CA ASP A 58 12.31 -15.66 -3.09
C ASP A 58 11.03 -15.18 -2.37
N SER A 59 9.88 -15.20 -3.06
CA SER A 59 8.61 -14.90 -2.40
C SER A 59 8.45 -15.94 -1.30
N PRO A 60 8.38 -15.51 -0.03
CA PRO A 60 8.34 -16.45 1.09
C PRO A 60 7.16 -17.39 0.88
N SER A 61 7.38 -18.68 1.15
CA SER A 61 6.25 -19.62 1.20
C SER A 61 5.17 -19.09 2.14
N ILE A 62 3.92 -19.51 1.98
CA ILE A 62 2.82 -19.04 2.85
C ILE A 62 3.14 -19.32 4.33
N ASP A 63 3.77 -20.46 4.62
CA ASP A 63 4.25 -20.80 5.97
C ASP A 63 5.32 -19.82 6.46
N GLU A 64 6.21 -19.39 5.59
CA GLU A 64 7.27 -18.44 5.91
C GLU A 64 6.73 -17.02 6.10
N LEU A 65 5.83 -16.57 5.23
CA LEU A 65 5.09 -15.31 5.37
C LEU A 65 4.30 -15.29 6.68
N GLY A 66 3.59 -16.37 6.98
CA GLY A 66 2.87 -16.57 8.23
C GLY A 66 3.79 -16.59 9.45
N ARG A 67 5.00 -17.15 9.34
CA ARG A 67 6.00 -17.18 10.41
C ARG A 67 6.64 -15.82 10.67
N GLU A 68 6.89 -15.05 9.62
CA GLU A 68 7.62 -13.78 9.67
C GLU A 68 6.73 -12.59 10.04
N ALA A 69 5.44 -12.61 9.67
CA ALA A 69 4.50 -11.57 10.04
C ALA A 69 4.38 -11.40 11.57
N ASP A 70 4.43 -10.18 12.07
CA ASP A 70 4.15 -9.87 13.48
C ASP A 70 2.67 -10.07 13.83
N LEU A 71 1.79 -9.80 12.85
CA LEU A 71 0.34 -9.89 12.99
C LEU A 71 -0.27 -10.45 11.70
N VAL A 72 -1.21 -11.38 11.83
CA VAL A 72 -2.05 -11.86 10.72
C VAL A 72 -3.51 -11.67 11.12
N VAL A 73 -4.26 -10.93 10.30
CA VAL A 73 -5.65 -10.54 10.61
C VAL A 73 -6.55 -10.68 9.40
N LEU A 74 -7.81 -10.99 9.68
CA LEU A 74 -8.92 -10.88 8.75
C LEU A 74 -9.79 -9.70 9.17
N GLY A 75 -10.19 -8.87 8.22
CA GLY A 75 -11.01 -7.69 8.49
C GLY A 75 -11.31 -6.88 7.24
N SER A 76 -11.81 -5.68 7.42
CA SER A 76 -12.14 -4.76 6.32
C SER A 76 -11.70 -3.34 6.66
N ILE A 77 -11.56 -2.49 5.65
CA ILE A 77 -11.20 -1.10 5.87
C ILE A 77 -12.40 -0.26 6.30
N GLY A 78 -12.14 0.83 7.03
CA GLY A 78 -13.11 1.91 7.23
C GLY A 78 -13.19 2.88 6.04
N ASP A 79 -14.05 3.89 6.15
CA ASP A 79 -14.33 4.87 5.09
C ASP A 79 -13.26 5.97 4.93
N THR A 80 -12.36 6.07 5.91
CA THR A 80 -11.40 7.16 6.05
C THR A 80 -9.97 6.71 5.81
N ARG A 81 -9.26 7.51 5.01
CA ARG A 81 -7.85 7.31 4.67
C ARG A 81 -7.14 8.64 4.65
N GLU A 82 -5.98 8.68 5.28
CA GLU A 82 -5.11 9.84 5.29
C GLU A 82 -3.83 9.52 4.53
N TYR A 83 -3.30 10.47 3.79
CA TYR A 83 -1.99 10.28 3.18
C TYR A 83 -0.91 10.75 4.13
N VAL A 84 -0.05 9.87 4.62
CA VAL A 84 1.04 10.23 5.52
C VAL A 84 2.28 9.40 5.17
N HIS A 85 3.49 9.91 5.42
CA HIS A 85 4.74 9.14 5.25
C HIS A 85 4.89 8.39 3.91
N LYS A 86 4.37 8.94 2.81
CA LYS A 86 4.32 8.30 1.48
C LYS A 86 3.49 7.02 1.43
N SER A 87 2.38 6.99 2.15
CA SER A 87 1.47 5.85 2.22
C SER A 87 0.04 6.33 2.44
N LEU A 88 -0.93 5.49 2.09
CA LEU A 88 -2.30 5.65 2.58
C LEU A 88 -2.36 5.00 3.96
N LEU A 89 -2.55 5.82 4.99
CA LEU A 89 -2.85 5.37 6.33
C LEU A 89 -4.33 5.02 6.41
N THR A 90 -4.59 3.73 6.54
CA THR A 90 -5.93 3.15 6.46
C THR A 90 -6.32 2.59 7.82
N ASP A 91 -7.52 2.95 8.27
CA ASP A 91 -8.17 2.27 9.39
C ASP A 91 -8.65 0.89 8.95
N PHE A 92 -8.15 -0.15 9.61
CA PHE A 92 -8.52 -1.53 9.34
C PHE A 92 -9.25 -2.11 10.55
N HIS A 93 -10.51 -2.48 10.37
CA HIS A 93 -11.34 -3.08 11.38
C HIS A 93 -11.12 -4.59 11.40
N ILE A 94 -10.63 -5.11 12.53
CA ILE A 94 -10.31 -6.51 12.69
C ILE A 94 -11.59 -7.29 13.00
N LYS A 95 -11.89 -8.28 12.14
CA LYS A 95 -12.93 -9.28 12.39
C LYS A 95 -12.38 -10.46 13.16
N ARG A 96 -11.18 -10.93 12.80
CA ARG A 96 -10.51 -12.08 13.43
C ARG A 96 -9.00 -11.89 13.42
N VAL A 97 -8.37 -12.18 14.56
CA VAL A 97 -6.91 -12.29 14.67
C VAL A 97 -6.54 -13.76 14.43
N ILE A 98 -5.65 -14.01 13.46
CA ILE A 98 -5.16 -15.34 13.11
C ILE A 98 -3.83 -15.61 13.82
N LYS A 99 -2.94 -14.62 13.87
CA LYS A 99 -1.65 -14.67 14.56
C LYS A 99 -1.31 -13.32 15.18
N GLY A 100 -0.63 -13.33 16.32
CA GLY A 100 -0.07 -12.13 16.93
C GLY A 100 -1.03 -11.46 17.92
N SER A 101 -0.72 -10.24 18.31
CA SER A 101 -1.58 -9.45 19.19
C SER A 101 -1.55 -7.99 18.76
N PRO A 102 -2.69 -7.39 18.38
CA PRO A 102 -2.77 -5.96 18.09
C PRO A 102 -2.50 -5.15 19.37
N SER A 103 -1.95 -3.95 19.19
CA SER A 103 -1.40 -3.13 20.27
C SER A 103 -2.44 -2.43 21.17
N GLU A 104 -3.69 -2.21 20.72
CA GLU A 104 -4.80 -1.66 21.51
C GLU A 104 -6.16 -2.29 21.12
N ASP A 105 -7.13 -2.34 22.05
CA ASP A 105 -8.56 -2.76 22.02
C ASP A 105 -9.00 -3.96 21.14
N GLY A 106 -8.11 -4.53 20.32
CA GLY A 106 -8.33 -5.65 19.40
C GLY A 106 -9.22 -5.36 18.20
N SER A 107 -9.95 -4.24 18.17
CA SER A 107 -11.01 -4.01 17.19
C SER A 107 -10.56 -3.34 15.89
N SER A 108 -9.47 -2.57 15.92
CA SER A 108 -8.95 -1.89 14.73
C SER A 108 -7.47 -1.57 14.85
N ILE A 109 -6.80 -1.48 13.71
CA ILE A 109 -5.39 -1.11 13.59
C ILE A 109 -5.19 -0.10 12.48
N LYS A 110 -4.08 0.62 12.53
CA LYS A 110 -3.61 1.46 11.43
C LYS A 110 -2.72 0.65 10.50
N VAL A 111 -3.05 0.63 9.21
CA VAL A 111 -2.25 -0.04 8.17
C VAL A 111 -1.75 0.99 7.17
N PHE A 112 -0.45 1.00 6.92
CA PHE A 112 0.19 1.81 5.89
C PHE A 112 0.17 1.03 4.56
N GLU A 113 -0.64 1.47 3.60
CA GLU A 113 -0.58 1.00 2.22
C GLU A 113 0.52 1.79 1.48
N PRO A 114 1.67 1.19 1.12
CA PRO A 114 2.85 1.92 0.66
C PRO A 114 2.69 2.44 -0.78
N ILE A 115 1.93 3.50 -0.94
CA ILE A 115 1.69 4.16 -2.24
C ILE A 115 2.28 5.56 -2.19
N GLY A 116 3.38 5.75 -2.90
CA GLY A 116 4.10 7.02 -2.94
C GLY A 116 3.60 7.94 -4.06
N ILE A 117 3.64 9.25 -3.84
CA ILE A 117 3.41 10.26 -4.88
C ILE A 117 4.76 10.68 -5.44
N TYR A 118 4.95 10.48 -6.74
CA TYR A 118 6.18 10.83 -7.46
C TYR A 118 5.87 11.75 -8.64
N LYS A 119 6.91 12.33 -9.23
CA LYS A 119 6.80 13.13 -10.45
C LYS A 119 6.96 12.21 -11.67
N GLY A 120 5.89 12.02 -12.42
CA GLY A 120 5.87 11.34 -13.71
C GLY A 120 5.97 12.31 -14.90
N PRO A 121 5.90 11.79 -16.14
CA PRO A 121 5.99 12.59 -17.37
C PRO A 121 4.92 13.68 -17.47
N ASP A 122 3.66 13.35 -17.13
CA ASP A 122 2.50 14.22 -17.28
C ASP A 122 2.00 14.86 -15.97
N GLY A 123 2.72 14.67 -14.86
CA GLY A 123 2.33 15.25 -13.56
C GLY A 123 2.67 14.38 -12.37
N LYS A 124 1.92 14.54 -11.27
CA LYS A 124 2.02 13.66 -10.10
C LYS A 124 1.45 12.28 -10.46
N VAL A 125 2.16 11.23 -10.07
CA VAL A 125 1.77 9.83 -10.28
C VAL A 125 1.86 9.08 -8.96
N LEU A 126 0.92 8.17 -8.72
CA LEU A 126 0.92 7.25 -7.60
C LEU A 126 1.70 5.99 -7.98
N VAL A 127 2.70 5.64 -7.18
CA VAL A 127 3.57 4.47 -7.41
C VAL A 127 3.45 3.54 -6.21
N PRO A 128 2.93 2.31 -6.40
CA PRO A 128 2.89 1.31 -5.35
C PRO A 128 4.29 0.81 -4.99
N GLY A 129 4.49 0.51 -3.71
CA GLY A 129 5.62 -0.24 -3.18
C GLY A 129 5.33 -1.73 -3.09
N ASP A 130 6.26 -2.47 -2.50
CA ASP A 130 6.41 -3.93 -2.51
C ASP A 130 5.10 -4.73 -2.55
N ALA A 131 4.28 -4.68 -1.49
CA ALA A 131 3.05 -5.46 -1.40
C ALA A 131 2.00 -5.22 -2.51
N TYR A 132 2.08 -4.08 -3.19
CA TYR A 132 1.20 -3.69 -4.29
C TYR A 132 1.90 -3.76 -5.66
N MET A 133 3.21 -4.03 -5.69
CA MET A 133 4.02 -3.93 -6.90
C MET A 133 3.64 -4.96 -7.98
N PHE A 134 2.87 -5.99 -7.61
CA PHE A 134 2.39 -7.05 -8.49
C PHE A 134 0.94 -6.82 -8.93
N GLY A 135 0.66 -5.60 -9.37
CA GLY A 135 -0.65 -5.19 -9.83
C GLY A 135 -1.72 -5.08 -8.74
N GLY A 136 -1.31 -5.07 -7.47
CA GLY A 136 -2.22 -4.80 -6.37
C GLY A 136 -2.75 -3.37 -6.44
N VAL A 137 -4.05 -3.21 -6.23
CA VAL A 137 -4.69 -1.89 -6.05
C VAL A 137 -5.08 -1.68 -4.58
N PRO A 138 -5.23 -0.42 -4.10
CA PRO A 138 -5.59 -0.15 -2.71
C PRO A 138 -6.79 -0.98 -2.23
N MET A 139 -6.83 -1.30 -0.93
CA MET A 139 -7.96 -2.05 -0.36
C MET A 139 -9.29 -1.36 -0.68
N ARG A 140 -10.36 -2.11 -0.88
CA ARG A 140 -11.67 -1.56 -1.18
C ARG A 140 -12.57 -1.59 0.05
N PRO A 141 -13.44 -0.58 0.22
CA PRO A 141 -14.54 -0.69 1.18
C PRO A 141 -15.38 -1.93 0.86
N GLU A 142 -16.04 -2.51 1.86
CA GLU A 142 -16.95 -3.66 1.73
C GLU A 142 -16.30 -5.01 1.37
N ILE A 143 -14.99 -5.04 1.11
CA ILE A 143 -14.23 -6.28 0.90
C ILE A 143 -13.48 -6.63 2.18
N GLU A 144 -13.54 -7.91 2.56
CA GLU A 144 -12.70 -8.44 3.62
C GLU A 144 -11.34 -8.84 3.06
N TYR A 145 -10.28 -8.66 3.83
CA TYR A 145 -8.91 -9.00 3.45
C TYR A 145 -8.23 -9.79 4.57
N VAL A 146 -7.44 -10.78 4.20
CA VAL A 146 -6.37 -11.33 5.03
C VAL A 146 -5.13 -10.48 4.82
N LEU A 147 -4.58 -9.96 5.92
CA LEU A 147 -3.35 -9.17 5.92
C LEU A 147 -2.25 -9.87 6.71
N PHE A 148 -1.06 -9.94 6.12
CA PHE A 148 0.20 -10.30 6.78
C PHE A 148 0.98 -9.02 7.04
N LEU A 149 1.24 -8.73 8.30
CA LEU A 149 1.63 -7.41 8.76
C LEU A 149 2.92 -7.45 9.57
N GLU A 150 3.76 -6.45 9.34
CA GLU A 150 4.94 -6.12 10.15
C GLU A 150 4.68 -4.85 10.93
N ARG A 151 5.12 -4.81 12.19
CA ARG A 151 4.94 -3.63 13.03
C ARG A 151 5.89 -2.53 12.57
N VAL A 152 5.34 -1.33 12.43
CA VAL A 152 6.15 -0.15 12.12
C VAL A 152 7.04 0.19 13.31
N ALA A 153 8.27 0.62 13.03
CA ALA A 153 9.20 1.05 14.06
C ALA A 153 8.66 2.25 14.86
N ASP A 154 8.88 2.24 16.18
CA ASP A 154 8.44 3.31 17.10
C ASP A 154 8.87 4.73 16.65
N SER A 155 9.96 4.83 15.89
CA SER A 155 10.48 6.08 15.34
C SER A 155 9.55 6.79 14.34
N VAL A 156 8.55 6.09 13.79
CA VAL A 156 7.53 6.68 12.91
C VAL A 156 6.51 7.49 13.71
N GLY A 157 6.37 7.25 15.01
CA GLY A 157 5.49 8.03 15.89
C GLY A 157 3.99 7.77 15.69
N ILE A 158 3.64 6.76 14.89
CA ILE A 158 2.28 6.24 14.71
C ILE A 158 2.37 4.75 15.01
N ASP A 159 1.56 4.28 15.95
CA ASP A 159 1.43 2.84 16.21
C ASP A 159 0.59 2.22 15.09
N GLY A 160 1.19 1.33 14.32
CA GLY A 160 0.58 0.77 13.14
C GLY A 160 1.46 -0.28 12.47
N TYR A 161 0.99 -0.74 11.32
CA TYR A 161 1.56 -1.87 10.61
C TYR A 161 1.76 -1.54 9.13
N ILE A 162 2.76 -2.17 8.52
CA ILE A 162 2.92 -2.23 7.07
C ILE A 162 2.59 -3.64 6.58
N LEU A 163 2.20 -3.76 5.32
CA LEU A 163 2.14 -5.06 4.67
C LEU A 163 3.54 -5.66 4.56
N SER A 164 3.68 -6.95 4.85
CA SER A 164 4.93 -7.67 4.62
C SER A 164 5.36 -7.55 3.15
N GLY A 165 6.68 -7.61 2.90
CA GLY A 165 7.29 -7.43 1.58
C GLY A 165 7.02 -8.59 0.59
N SER A 166 5.76 -8.94 0.36
CA SER A 166 5.30 -10.04 -0.47
C SER A 166 4.03 -9.64 -1.25
N PRO A 167 3.85 -10.11 -2.50
CA PRO A 167 2.60 -9.94 -3.25
C PRO A 167 1.37 -10.46 -2.51
N TYR A 168 1.60 -11.46 -1.66
CA TYR A 168 0.55 -12.21 -0.99
C TYR A 168 0.28 -11.72 0.43
N SER A 169 0.86 -10.59 0.81
CA SER A 169 0.65 -9.96 2.12
C SER A 169 -0.75 -9.35 2.28
N LYS A 170 -1.48 -9.14 1.18
CA LYS A 170 -2.86 -8.65 1.15
C LYS A 170 -3.68 -9.51 0.19
N VAL A 171 -4.62 -10.27 0.73
CA VAL A 171 -5.46 -11.18 -0.06
C VAL A 171 -6.93 -10.90 0.23
N PRO A 172 -7.76 -10.58 -0.77
CA PRO A 172 -9.19 -10.43 -0.57
C PRO A 172 -9.84 -11.77 -0.20
N VAL A 173 -10.78 -11.74 0.73
CA VAL A 173 -11.65 -12.84 1.12
C VAL A 173 -13.03 -12.56 0.51
N SER A 174 -13.21 -12.97 -0.73
CA SER A 174 -14.46 -12.81 -1.46
C SER A 174 -14.55 -13.87 -2.54
N ASP A 175 -15.74 -14.47 -2.69
CA ASP A 175 -16.05 -15.33 -3.85
C ASP A 175 -16.06 -14.54 -5.17
N ASN A 176 -16.08 -13.20 -5.08
CA ASN A 176 -16.09 -12.27 -6.21
C ASN A 176 -14.89 -11.31 -6.12
N VAL A 177 -13.68 -11.84 -6.04
CA VAL A 177 -12.49 -11.03 -6.29
C VAL A 177 -12.58 -10.46 -7.70
N ALA A 178 -12.34 -9.16 -7.83
CA ALA A 178 -12.43 -8.51 -9.13
C ALA A 178 -11.05 -8.38 -9.77
N TYR A 179 -10.87 -9.10 -10.88
CA TYR A 179 -9.63 -9.18 -11.63
C TYR A 179 -9.70 -8.35 -12.91
N ARG A 180 -8.59 -7.73 -13.27
CA ARG A 180 -8.37 -7.23 -14.64
C ARG A 180 -7.16 -7.91 -15.24
N VAL A 181 -7.30 -8.41 -16.46
CA VAL A 181 -6.24 -9.13 -17.18
C VAL A 181 -5.81 -8.31 -18.38
N ASN A 182 -4.52 -8.31 -18.68
CA ASN A 182 -3.97 -7.79 -19.94
C ASN A 182 -4.19 -6.26 -20.13
N GLU A 183 -3.99 -5.47 -19.07
CA GLU A 183 -3.87 -4.03 -19.21
C GLU A 183 -2.46 -3.65 -19.68
N PRO A 184 -2.30 -2.74 -20.66
CA PRO A 184 -0.99 -2.28 -21.09
C PRO A 184 -0.26 -1.67 -19.90
N GLY A 185 0.87 -2.27 -19.55
CA GLY A 185 1.72 -1.81 -18.46
C GLY A 185 2.19 -0.37 -18.67
N GLU A 186 2.22 0.35 -17.55
CA GLU A 186 2.73 1.70 -17.33
C GLU A 186 1.78 2.89 -17.61
N TYR A 187 1.51 3.66 -16.54
CA TYR A 187 0.87 5.00 -16.54
C TYR A 187 -0.52 5.12 -17.18
N GLY A 188 -1.32 4.04 -17.21
CA GLY A 188 -2.50 3.99 -18.05
C GLY A 188 -3.70 4.83 -17.58
N LEU A 189 -4.07 4.72 -16.30
CA LEU A 189 -5.38 5.20 -15.83
C LEU A 189 -5.32 5.92 -14.47
N PRO A 190 -6.27 6.84 -14.21
CA PRO A 190 -6.51 7.37 -12.86
C PRO A 190 -6.82 6.27 -11.84
N LEU A 191 -6.40 6.45 -10.58
CA LEU A 191 -6.68 5.48 -9.51
C LEU A 191 -8.18 5.10 -9.40
N GLY A 192 -9.08 6.06 -9.62
CA GLY A 192 -10.52 5.84 -9.56
C GLY A 192 -11.04 4.83 -10.58
N GLU A 193 -10.34 4.65 -11.70
CA GLU A 193 -10.69 3.63 -12.69
C GLU A 193 -10.42 2.21 -12.19
N TYR A 194 -9.73 2.04 -11.07
CA TYR A 194 -9.47 0.74 -10.43
C TYR A 194 -10.38 0.47 -9.22
N ALA A 195 -11.39 1.32 -8.96
CA ALA A 195 -12.24 1.23 -7.77
C ALA A 195 -13.05 -0.08 -7.69
N ASP A 196 -13.25 -0.76 -8.81
CA ASP A 196 -13.98 -2.02 -8.93
C ASP A 196 -13.07 -3.25 -9.00
N CYS A 197 -11.75 -3.09 -8.81
CA CYS A 197 -10.75 -4.15 -8.96
C CYS A 197 -9.98 -4.38 -7.65
N ASP A 198 -9.45 -5.59 -7.42
CA ASP A 198 -8.55 -5.91 -6.30
C ASP A 198 -7.10 -6.16 -6.76
N ILE A 199 -6.96 -6.71 -7.97
CA ILE A 199 -5.67 -7.01 -8.58
C ILE A 199 -5.75 -6.96 -10.12
N VAL A 200 -4.71 -6.41 -10.72
CA VAL A 200 -4.47 -6.41 -12.16
C VAL A 200 -3.34 -7.39 -12.46
N VAL A 201 -3.56 -8.31 -13.39
CA VAL A 201 -2.61 -9.37 -13.75
C VAL A 201 -2.24 -9.29 -15.23
N ALA A 202 -1.04 -9.76 -15.56
CA ALA A 202 -0.48 -9.60 -16.90
C ALA A 202 -1.23 -10.46 -17.93
N ASP A 203 -1.56 -11.69 -17.55
CA ASP A 203 -2.14 -12.71 -18.40
C ASP A 203 -2.94 -13.73 -17.57
N GLU A 204 -3.69 -14.60 -18.26
CA GLU A 204 -4.50 -15.65 -17.62
C GLU A 204 -3.67 -16.62 -16.79
N ARG A 205 -2.44 -16.93 -17.21
CA ARG A 205 -1.55 -17.81 -16.44
C ARG A 205 -1.15 -17.18 -15.11
N SER A 206 -0.93 -15.87 -15.10
CA SER A 206 -0.62 -15.11 -13.88
C SER A 206 -1.83 -15.04 -12.95
N LEU A 207 -3.05 -14.95 -13.52
CA LEU A 207 -4.29 -15.06 -12.76
C LEU A 207 -4.40 -16.41 -12.05
N GLU A 208 -4.23 -17.52 -12.78
CA GLU A 208 -4.32 -18.87 -12.23
C GLU A 208 -3.35 -19.08 -11.04
N ASN A 209 -2.14 -18.52 -11.14
CA ASN A 209 -1.15 -18.63 -10.05
C ASN A 209 -1.53 -17.78 -8.83
N TYR A 210 -2.07 -16.58 -9.06
CA TYR A 210 -2.60 -15.76 -7.98
C TYR A 210 -3.76 -16.45 -7.27
N GLU A 211 -4.72 -17.01 -8.02
CA GLU A 211 -5.86 -17.76 -7.48
C GLU A 211 -5.40 -18.99 -6.68
N CYS A 212 -4.40 -19.73 -7.17
CA CYS A 212 -3.80 -20.84 -6.42
C CYS A 212 -3.18 -20.37 -5.09
N ALA A 213 -2.42 -19.27 -5.12
CA ALA A 213 -1.79 -18.72 -3.92
C ALA A 213 -2.82 -18.16 -2.93
N GLN A 214 -3.85 -17.48 -3.44
CA GLN A 214 -4.97 -17.00 -2.66
C GLN A 214 -5.67 -18.16 -1.95
N GLN A 215 -6.05 -19.22 -2.69
CA GLN A 215 -6.73 -20.37 -2.08
C GLN A 215 -5.88 -21.01 -0.98
N ALA A 216 -4.58 -21.16 -1.20
CA ALA A 216 -3.69 -21.71 -0.19
C ALA A 216 -3.57 -20.82 1.07
N ILE A 217 -3.71 -19.49 0.93
CA ILE A 217 -3.77 -18.56 2.05
C ILE A 217 -5.10 -18.66 2.79
N LEU A 218 -6.21 -18.74 2.07
CA LEU A 218 -7.54 -18.93 2.66
C LEU A 218 -7.59 -20.25 3.44
N ASP A 219 -7.06 -21.34 2.86
CA ASP A 219 -6.91 -22.63 3.52
C ASP A 219 -6.04 -22.53 4.79
N PHE A 220 -4.92 -21.80 4.73
CA PHE A 220 -4.03 -21.55 5.87
C PHE A 220 -4.73 -20.81 7.01
N VAL A 221 -5.59 -19.83 6.69
CA VAL A 221 -6.33 -19.06 7.70
C VAL A 221 -7.68 -19.66 8.08
N GLY A 222 -8.10 -20.73 7.42
CA GLY A 222 -9.38 -21.41 7.63
C GLY A 222 -10.59 -20.56 7.21
N GLU A 223 -10.53 -19.97 6.01
CA GLU A 223 -11.66 -19.41 5.25
C GLU A 223 -11.91 -20.27 4.00
#